data_AF-A0A956UIX6-F1
#
_entry.id   AF-A0A956UIX6-F1
#
_cell.length_a   1.000
_cell.length_b   1.000
_cell.length_c   1.000
_cell.angle_alpha   90.00
_cell.angle_beta   90.00
_cell.angle_gamma   90.00
#
_symmetry.space_group_name_H-M   'P 1'
#
loop_
_entity.id
_entity.type
_entity.pdbx_description
1 polymer ?
#
loop_
_entity_poly.entity_id
_entity_poly.type
_entity_poly.pdbx_seq_one_letter_code
_entity_poly.pdbx_strand_id
1 'polypeptide(L)'
;ADAVPVEILEPITISDIAPGQGVNVIARPNAVRNFVVTSIVVLNEGATLLPGDAGYRSPAGFQGWEAGRDQELRPVLAGIVVDASADEFVISTAVGEVTLRLVETGGAAPPAIYRLREDPALQIDAGDRLALAGIEDGDPETAKAALVQPAN
;
A
#
# COMPACT_ATOMS: atom_id res chain seq x y z
N ALA A 1 -15.32 -23.91 -6.56
CA ALA A 1 -15.00 -22.79 -5.67
C ALA A 1 -14.24 -21.80 -6.50
N ASP A 2 -14.66 -20.54 -6.51
CA ASP A 2 -13.87 -19.49 -7.14
C ASP A 2 -12.53 -19.38 -6.40
N ALA A 3 -11.44 -19.18 -7.14
CA ALA A 3 -10.13 -19.02 -6.52
C ALA A 3 -10.11 -17.75 -5.66
N VAL A 4 -9.49 -17.83 -4.47
CA VAL A 4 -9.28 -16.66 -3.61
C VAL A 4 -8.39 -15.66 -4.34
N PRO A 5 -8.84 -14.41 -4.58
CA PRO A 5 -8.00 -13.37 -5.14
C PRO A 5 -6.72 -13.19 -4.33
N VAL A 6 -5.59 -13.14 -5.03
CA VAL A 6 -4.27 -12.93 -4.45
C VAL A 6 -3.72 -11.60 -4.95
N GLU A 7 -3.36 -10.72 -4.03
CA GLU A 7 -2.66 -9.47 -4.32
C GLU A 7 -1.22 -9.53 -3.83
N ILE A 8 -0.32 -8.88 -4.54
CA ILE A 8 1.11 -8.78 -4.20
C ILE A 8 1.54 -7.33 -4.05
N LEU A 9 2.47 -7.09 -3.12
CA LEU A 9 3.27 -5.87 -3.05
C LEU A 9 4.49 -5.98 -3.98
N GLU A 10 4.35 -5.46 -5.19
CA GLU A 10 5.40 -5.42 -6.21
C GLU A 10 6.24 -4.14 -6.05
N PRO A 11 7.56 -4.21 -5.88
CA PRO A 11 8.41 -3.01 -5.87
C PRO A 11 8.32 -2.25 -7.19
N ILE A 12 8.13 -0.93 -7.12
CA ILE A 12 8.08 -0.04 -8.28
C ILE A 12 8.91 1.24 -8.05
N THR A 13 8.98 2.08 -9.08
CA THR A 13 9.61 3.40 -9.06
C THR A 13 8.58 4.52 -9.26
N ILE A 14 8.97 5.79 -9.04
CA ILE A 14 8.06 6.93 -9.27
C ILE A 14 7.59 6.97 -10.73
N SER A 15 8.45 6.60 -11.68
CA SER A 15 8.09 6.59 -13.10
C SER A 15 6.99 5.59 -13.46
N ASP A 16 6.68 4.65 -12.58
CA ASP A 16 5.56 3.73 -12.77
C ASP A 16 4.22 4.34 -12.30
N ILE A 17 4.23 5.44 -11.54
CA ILE A 17 3.04 6.07 -10.97
C ILE A 17 2.35 6.92 -12.04
N ALA A 18 1.03 6.78 -12.13
CA ALA A 18 0.20 7.48 -13.11
C ALA A 18 -0.97 8.21 -12.44
N PRO A 19 -1.45 9.33 -13.02
CA PRO A 19 -2.68 9.99 -12.58
C PRO A 19 -3.87 9.02 -12.54
N GLY A 20 -4.76 9.20 -11.57
CA GLY A 20 -5.92 8.34 -11.30
C GLY A 20 -5.65 7.20 -10.32
N GLN A 21 -4.39 6.88 -10.01
CA GLN A 21 -4.05 5.84 -9.06
C GLN A 21 -4.27 6.29 -7.61
N GLY A 22 -4.73 5.37 -6.76
CA GLY A 22 -4.79 5.60 -5.33
C GLY A 22 -3.40 5.47 -4.70
N VAL A 23 -3.10 6.30 -3.71
CA VAL A 23 -1.83 6.23 -2.97
C VAL A 23 -2.10 6.23 -1.49
N ASN A 24 -1.43 5.33 -0.78
CA ASN A 24 -1.31 5.32 0.67
C ASN A 24 0.16 5.52 1.07
N VAL A 25 0.43 6.53 1.87
CA VAL A 25 1.73 6.72 2.51
C VAL A 25 1.69 6.01 3.85
N ILE A 26 2.53 4.99 4.00
CA ILE A 26 2.59 4.13 5.17
C ILE A 26 3.75 4.59 6.07
N ALA A 27 3.43 4.89 7.32
CA ALA A 27 4.39 5.37 8.27
C ALA A 27 4.23 4.70 9.63
N ARG A 28 5.31 4.74 10.41
CA ARG A 28 5.26 4.45 11.84
C ARG A 28 5.13 5.75 12.64
N PRO A 29 4.40 5.75 13.77
CA PRO A 29 4.42 6.85 14.71
C PRO A 29 5.85 7.16 15.20
N ASN A 30 6.16 8.45 15.38
CA ASN A 30 7.42 8.91 15.94
C ASN A 30 7.18 10.09 16.89
N ALA A 31 7.57 9.95 18.15
CA ALA A 31 7.28 10.95 19.19
C ALA A 31 7.92 12.33 18.93
N VAL A 32 8.96 12.42 18.10
CA VAL A 32 9.68 13.67 17.81
C VAL A 32 9.25 14.29 16.49
N ARG A 33 9.00 13.47 15.47
CA ARG A 33 8.72 13.91 14.08
C ARG A 33 7.27 13.66 13.65
N ASN A 34 6.38 13.35 14.60
CA ASN A 34 5.04 12.78 14.42
C ASN A 34 5.03 11.40 13.76
N PHE A 35 5.69 11.23 12.61
CA PHE A 35 5.75 9.97 11.86
C PHE A 35 7.09 9.79 11.14
N VAL A 36 7.42 8.54 10.80
CA VAL A 36 8.51 8.19 9.87
C VAL A 36 7.90 7.38 8.74
N VAL A 37 7.92 7.93 7.53
CA VAL A 37 7.43 7.25 6.32
C VAL A 37 8.35 6.06 6.02
N THR A 38 7.75 4.90 5.85
CA THR A 38 8.46 3.63 5.62
C THR A 38 8.24 3.12 4.21
N SER A 39 7.05 3.31 3.67
CA SER A 39 6.72 2.94 2.30
C SER A 39 5.60 3.79 1.74
N ILE A 40 5.47 3.75 0.43
CA ILE A 40 4.35 4.29 -0.34
C ILE A 40 3.73 3.13 -1.10
N VAL A 41 2.43 2.93 -0.95
CA VAL A 41 1.68 1.91 -1.68
C VAL A 41 0.81 2.60 -2.70
N VAL A 42 0.98 2.21 -3.97
CA VAL A 42 0.18 2.65 -5.11
C VAL A 42 -0.84 1.55 -5.41
N LEU A 43 -2.11 1.93 -5.48
CA LEU A 43 -3.22 1.06 -5.79
C LEU A 43 -3.67 1.34 -7.23
N ASN A 44 -4.03 0.27 -7.95
CA ASN A 44 -4.60 0.38 -9.30
C ASN A 44 -5.95 1.12 -9.30
N GLU A 45 -6.45 1.42 -10.51
CA GLU A 45 -7.78 1.97 -10.69
C GLU A 45 -8.85 1.09 -10.01
N GLY A 46 -9.89 1.74 -9.45
CA GLY A 46 -10.91 1.07 -8.66
C GLY A 46 -10.61 0.98 -7.16
N ALA A 47 -9.48 1.54 -6.71
CA ALA A 47 -9.24 1.74 -5.29
C ALA A 47 -10.32 2.65 -4.67
N THR A 48 -10.80 2.29 -3.48
CA THR A 48 -11.88 3.01 -2.80
C THR A 48 -11.45 3.50 -1.43
N LEU A 49 -11.85 4.72 -1.07
CA LEU A 49 -11.70 5.24 0.28
C LEU A 49 -13.04 5.02 1.01
N LEU A 50 -13.07 4.10 1.96
CA LEU A 50 -14.28 3.86 2.74
C LEU A 50 -14.45 4.92 3.84
N PRO A 51 -15.68 5.22 4.26
CA PRO A 51 -15.91 6.13 5.38
C PRO A 51 -15.18 5.68 6.65
N GLY A 52 -14.32 6.56 7.18
CA GLY A 52 -13.55 6.31 8.40
C GLY A 52 -12.21 5.60 8.19
N ASP A 53 -11.89 5.15 6.98
CA ASP A 53 -10.55 4.64 6.67
C ASP A 53 -9.53 5.78 6.55
N ALA A 54 -8.29 5.50 6.94
CA ALA A 54 -7.15 6.39 6.78
C ALA A 54 -6.46 6.25 5.41
N GLY A 55 -6.87 5.27 4.59
CA GLY A 55 -6.24 4.93 3.32
C GLY A 55 -7.22 4.31 2.32
N TYR A 56 -6.84 4.36 1.04
CA TYR A 56 -7.55 3.67 -0.03
C TYR A 56 -7.37 2.16 0.10
N ARG A 57 -8.40 1.40 -0.24
CA ARG A 57 -8.38 -0.06 -0.31
C ARG A 57 -8.44 -0.52 -1.76
N SER A 58 -7.72 -1.61 -2.06
CA SER A 58 -7.91 -2.36 -3.29
C SER A 58 -9.31 -2.98 -3.35
N PRO A 59 -9.76 -3.47 -4.51
CA PRO A 59 -11.01 -4.24 -4.60
C PRO A 59 -11.05 -5.46 -3.67
N ALA A 60 -9.90 -6.06 -3.36
CA ALA A 60 -9.78 -7.16 -2.40
C ALA A 60 -9.79 -6.70 -0.92
N GLY A 61 -9.78 -5.39 -0.67
CA GLY A 61 -9.95 -4.80 0.66
C GLY A 61 -8.67 -4.42 1.38
N PHE A 62 -7.51 -4.47 0.73
CA PHE A 62 -6.21 -4.20 1.35
C PHE A 62 -5.72 -2.77 1.11
N GLN A 63 -5.03 -2.19 2.10
CA GLN A 63 -4.37 -0.88 2.04
C GLN A 63 -2.87 -0.99 1.72
N GLY A 64 -2.32 -2.22 1.76
CA GLY A 64 -0.97 -2.59 1.34
C GLY A 64 0.09 -2.58 2.44
N TRP A 65 -0.29 -2.50 3.71
CA TRP A 65 0.62 -2.59 4.85
C TRP A 65 0.38 -3.84 5.71
N GLU A 66 -0.74 -4.53 5.51
CA GLU A 66 -1.29 -5.55 6.39
C GLU A 66 -0.40 -6.79 6.51
N ALA A 67 0.34 -7.13 5.44
CA ALA A 67 1.33 -8.22 5.43
C ALA A 67 2.70 -7.80 6.02
N GLY A 68 2.82 -6.55 6.49
CA GLY A 68 4.03 -5.99 7.08
C GLY A 68 4.46 -6.70 8.37
N ARG A 69 5.77 -6.72 8.63
CA ARG A 69 6.32 -7.22 9.91
C ARG A 69 5.97 -6.31 11.08
N ASP A 70 6.00 -5.00 10.82
CA ASP A 70 5.80 -3.99 11.85
C ASP A 70 4.31 -3.66 11.97
N GLN A 71 3.73 -4.13 13.07
CA GLN A 71 2.33 -3.95 13.40
C GLN A 71 1.99 -2.53 13.86
N GLU A 72 2.95 -1.59 13.93
CA GLU A 72 2.68 -0.17 14.18
C GLU A 72 2.46 0.63 12.89
N LEU A 73 2.75 0.04 11.72
CA LEU A 73 2.62 0.72 10.43
C LEU A 73 1.17 1.00 10.10
N ARG A 74 0.84 2.25 9.77
CA ARG A 74 -0.49 2.65 9.34
C ARG A 74 -0.40 3.66 8.20
N PRO A 75 -1.44 3.76 7.35
CA PRO A 75 -1.57 4.89 6.43
C PRO A 75 -1.70 6.18 7.23
N VAL A 76 -0.90 7.19 6.87
CA VAL A 76 -0.92 8.53 7.49
C VAL A 76 -1.32 9.63 6.51
N LEU A 77 -1.28 9.32 5.23
CA LEU A 77 -1.69 10.20 4.15
C LEU A 77 -2.20 9.33 3.01
N ALA A 78 -3.32 9.72 2.42
CA ALA A 78 -3.92 9.02 1.31
C ALA A 78 -4.54 10.01 0.33
N GLY A 79 -4.44 9.69 -0.97
CA GLY A 79 -4.97 10.55 -2.03
C GLY A 79 -4.96 9.86 -3.39
N ILE A 80 -5.57 10.53 -4.37
CA ILE A 80 -5.50 10.12 -5.78
C ILE A 80 -4.40 10.91 -6.47
N VAL A 81 -3.53 10.25 -7.22
CA VAL A 81 -2.52 10.92 -8.04
C VAL A 81 -3.21 11.79 -9.08
N VAL A 82 -2.89 13.08 -9.12
CA VAL A 82 -3.39 14.02 -10.13
C VAL A 82 -2.31 14.42 -11.13
N ASP A 83 -1.04 14.33 -10.73
CA ASP A 83 0.11 14.59 -11.58
C ASP A 83 1.32 13.78 -11.12
N ALA A 84 2.21 13.43 -12.03
CA ALA A 84 3.44 12.68 -11.74
C ALA A 84 4.57 13.07 -12.71
N SER A 85 5.74 13.32 -12.14
CA SER A 85 6.99 13.60 -12.85
C SER A 85 8.02 12.48 -12.59
N ALA A 86 9.27 12.69 -12.99
CA ALA A 86 10.35 11.75 -12.73
C ALA A 86 10.75 11.66 -11.23
N ASP A 87 10.53 12.72 -10.46
CA ASP A 87 11.07 12.90 -9.10
C ASP A 87 10.01 13.23 -8.04
N GLU A 88 8.81 13.60 -8.47
CA GLU A 88 7.68 13.91 -7.58
C GLU A 88 6.35 13.46 -8.16
N PHE A 89 5.35 13.39 -7.31
CA PHE A 89 3.97 13.24 -7.73
C PHE A 89 3.04 14.03 -6.81
N VAL A 90 1.92 14.48 -7.35
CA VAL A 90 0.91 15.26 -6.63
C VAL A 90 -0.29 14.37 -6.39
N ILE A 91 -0.75 14.33 -5.15
CA ILE A 91 -1.99 13.64 -4.78
C ILE A 91 -3.06 14.63 -4.34
N SER A 92 -4.29 14.40 -4.78
CA SER A 92 -5.47 15.08 -4.26
C SER A 92 -6.00 14.31 -3.05
N THR A 93 -6.14 15.01 -1.92
CA THR A 93 -6.60 14.48 -0.64
C THR A 93 -7.87 15.18 -0.20
N ALA A 94 -8.51 14.71 0.88
CA ALA A 94 -9.69 15.35 1.45
C ALA A 94 -9.46 16.81 1.90
N VAL A 95 -8.22 17.22 2.15
CA VAL A 95 -7.85 18.56 2.64
C VAL A 95 -7.17 19.44 1.60
N GLY A 96 -6.94 18.92 0.38
CA GLY A 96 -6.27 19.63 -0.71
C GLY A 96 -5.21 18.78 -1.41
N GLU A 97 -4.46 19.41 -2.31
CA GLU A 97 -3.37 18.76 -3.03
C GLU A 97 -2.08 18.74 -2.20
N VAL A 98 -1.35 17.63 -2.28
CA VAL A 98 -0.08 17.42 -1.59
C VAL A 98 0.95 16.92 -2.60
N THR A 99 2.08 17.62 -2.69
CA THR A 99 3.23 17.18 -3.49
C THR A 99 4.14 16.27 -2.66
N LEU A 100 4.43 15.08 -3.17
CA LEU A 100 5.32 14.10 -2.55
C LEU A 100 6.60 14.00 -3.37
N ARG A 101 7.74 14.23 -2.71
CA ARG A 101 9.10 14.15 -3.27
C ARG A 101 9.89 13.08 -2.56
N LEU A 102 10.54 12.19 -3.32
CA LEU A 102 11.46 11.22 -2.75
C LEU A 102 12.88 11.79 -2.76
N VAL A 103 13.26 12.38 -1.63
CA VAL A 103 14.59 12.95 -1.43
C VAL A 103 15.39 12.12 -0.44
N GLU A 104 16.59 11.73 -0.85
CA GLU A 104 17.59 11.24 0.09
C GLU A 104 17.94 12.37 1.06
N THR A 105 17.67 12.17 2.34
CA THR A 105 17.95 13.17 3.37
C THR A 105 18.91 12.57 4.39
N GLY A 106 20.11 13.17 4.50
CA GLY A 106 21.07 12.82 5.55
C GLY A 106 21.56 11.37 5.54
N GLY A 107 21.65 10.74 4.36
CA GLY A 107 22.14 9.36 4.21
C GLY A 107 21.11 8.27 4.54
N ALA A 108 19.85 8.63 4.80
CA ALA A 108 18.77 7.66 4.86
C ALA A 108 18.30 7.30 3.46
N ALA A 109 18.13 6.00 3.19
CA ALA A 109 17.52 5.52 1.96
C ALA A 109 16.08 6.06 1.82
N PRO A 110 15.62 6.37 0.60
CA PRO A 110 14.26 6.81 0.38
C PRO A 110 13.26 5.69 0.77
N PRO A 111 12.01 6.05 1.12
CA PRO A 111 10.94 5.07 1.32
C PRO A 111 10.77 4.16 0.10
N ALA A 112 10.54 2.87 0.34
CA ALA A 112 10.23 1.94 -0.74
C ALA A 112 8.84 2.23 -1.33
N ILE A 113 8.70 2.12 -2.64
CA ILE A 113 7.41 2.25 -3.33
C ILE A 113 6.98 0.86 -3.77
N TYR A 114 5.73 0.53 -3.47
CA TYR A 114 5.12 -0.72 -3.90
C TYR A 114 3.87 -0.43 -4.71
N ARG A 115 3.60 -1.26 -5.71
CA ARG A 115 2.29 -1.39 -6.33
C ARG A 115 1.57 -2.57 -5.71
N LEU A 116 0.34 -2.34 -5.30
CA LEU A 116 -0.59 -3.40 -4.94
C LEU A 116 -1.30 -3.86 -6.21
N ARG A 117 -1.07 -5.12 -6.61
CA ARG A 117 -1.60 -5.69 -7.86
C ARG A 117 -2.15 -7.09 -7.62
N GLU A 118 -3.24 -7.44 -8.29
CA GLU A 118 -3.73 -8.82 -8.34
C GLU A 118 -2.79 -9.70 -9.17
N ASP A 119 -2.44 -10.86 -8.62
CA ASP A 119 -1.65 -11.88 -9.29
C ASP A 119 -2.21 -13.29 -9.01
N PRO A 120 -3.15 -13.77 -9.85
CA PRO A 120 -3.79 -15.07 -9.62
C PRO A 120 -2.84 -16.26 -9.88
N ALA A 121 -1.67 -16.01 -10.47
CA ALA A 121 -0.67 -17.03 -10.75
C ALA A 121 0.48 -17.01 -9.73
N LEU A 122 0.40 -16.14 -8.71
CA LEU A 122 1.46 -16.01 -7.72
C LEU A 122 1.66 -17.31 -6.95
N GLN A 123 2.88 -17.81 -6.98
CA GLN A 123 3.31 -18.88 -6.10
C GLN A 123 3.72 -18.26 -4.76
N ILE A 124 3.11 -18.75 -3.68
CA ILE A 124 3.44 -18.34 -2.32
C ILE A 124 4.54 -19.26 -1.82
N ASP A 125 5.70 -18.67 -1.51
CA ASP A 125 6.88 -19.40 -1.09
C ASP A 125 7.06 -19.35 0.44
N ALA A 126 7.86 -20.29 0.95
CA ALA A 126 8.21 -20.30 2.36
C ALA A 126 9.01 -19.03 2.73
N GLY A 127 8.48 -18.26 3.69
CA GLY A 127 9.08 -17.00 4.14
C GLY A 127 8.30 -15.77 3.70
N ASP A 128 7.40 -15.91 2.73
CA ASP A 128 6.45 -14.86 2.39
C ASP A 128 5.56 -14.52 3.57
N ARG A 129 5.16 -13.26 3.62
CA ARG A 129 4.22 -12.78 4.63
C ARG A 129 2.87 -12.58 4.01
N LEU A 130 1.84 -12.95 4.78
CA LEU A 130 0.48 -12.99 4.32
C LEU A 130 -0.41 -12.16 5.24
N ALA A 131 -1.33 -11.42 4.64
CA ALA A 131 -2.52 -10.93 5.31
C ALA A 131 -3.75 -11.49 4.60
N LEU A 132 -4.78 -11.82 5.38
CA LEU A 132 -6.01 -12.40 4.88
C LEU A 132 -7.15 -11.43 5.15
N ALA A 133 -8.05 -11.28 4.18
CA ALA A 133 -9.23 -10.44 4.28
C ALA A 133 -10.51 -11.29 4.26
N GLY A 134 -11.54 -10.81 4.96
CA GLY A 134 -12.86 -11.45 4.95
C GLY A 134 -12.93 -12.80 5.66
N ILE A 135 -12.01 -13.06 6.61
CA ILE A 135 -12.06 -14.25 7.47
C ILE A 135 -13.28 -14.20 8.40
N GLU A 136 -13.99 -15.31 8.48
CA GLU A 136 -15.11 -15.56 9.38
C GLU A 136 -14.62 -16.40 10.57
N ASP A 137 -14.95 -15.98 11.81
CA ASP A 137 -14.59 -16.66 13.07
C ASP A 137 -13.10 -17.02 13.26
N GLY A 138 -12.21 -16.32 12.56
CA GLY A 138 -10.77 -16.58 12.61
C GLY A 138 -10.33 -17.79 11.77
N ASP A 139 -11.23 -18.37 10.97
CA ASP A 139 -10.93 -19.50 10.09
C ASP A 139 -10.28 -19.05 8.78
N PRO A 140 -8.99 -19.30 8.55
CA PRO A 140 -8.30 -18.88 7.33
C PRO A 140 -8.87 -19.53 6.06
N GLU A 141 -9.58 -20.66 6.15
CA GLU A 141 -10.21 -21.31 4.98
C GLU A 141 -11.39 -20.51 4.42
N THR A 142 -11.93 -19.57 5.21
CA THR A 142 -13.02 -18.68 4.81
C THR A 142 -12.53 -17.37 4.19
N ALA A 143 -11.21 -17.18 4.09
CA ALA A 143 -10.62 -15.95 3.57
C ALA A 143 -11.12 -15.65 2.14
N LYS A 144 -11.51 -14.40 1.92
CA LYS A 144 -12.06 -13.90 0.64
C LYS A 144 -11.00 -13.27 -0.23
N ALA A 145 -9.83 -12.94 0.32
CA ALA A 145 -8.65 -12.50 -0.42
C ALA A 145 -7.39 -12.69 0.43
N ALA A 146 -6.23 -12.74 -0.23
CA ALA A 146 -4.91 -12.77 0.39
C ALA A 146 -4.00 -11.67 -0.18
N LEU A 147 -3.25 -11.01 0.69
CA LEU A 147 -2.17 -10.10 0.35
C LEU A 147 -0.84 -10.77 0.67
N VAL A 148 0.06 -10.80 -0.29
CA VAL A 148 1.40 -11.37 -0.18
C VAL A 148 2.45 -10.26 -0.21
N GLN A 149 3.32 -10.27 0.79
CA GLN A 149 4.58 -9.54 0.77
C GLN A 149 5.73 -10.54 0.64
N PRO A 150 6.45 -10.56 -0.51
CA PRO A 150 7.54 -11.48 -0.73
C PRO A 150 8.62 -11.43 0.36
N ALA A 151 9.27 -12.57 0.60
CA ALA A 151 10.51 -12.62 1.36
C ALA A 151 11.63 -11.91 0.59
N ASN A 152 12.03 -10.73 1.07
CA ASN A 152 13.28 -10.08 0.65
C ASN A 152 14.48 -10.69 1.39
#